data_AF-A0AAV9BI19-F1
#
_entry.id   AF-A0AAV9BI19-F1
#
_cell.length_a   1.000
_cell.length_b   1.000
_cell.length_c   1.000
_cell.angle_alpha   90.00
_cell.angle_beta   90.00
_cell.angle_gamma   90.00
#
_symmetry.space_group_name_H-M   'P 1'
#
loop_
_entity.id
_entity.type
_entity.pdbx_description
1 polymer ?
#
loop_
_entity_poly.entity_id
_entity_poly.type
_entity_poly.pdbx_seq_one_letter_code
_entity_poly.pdbx_strand_id
1 'polypeptide(L)'
;MRSAGHRVTAIDLAASGIHPMRLEEVTAFAEYSTPLMDFLASLPLGESIVLVGHGFRGMSVALAMERFPEKVAVAVFVAAFMLDTSSPPSYVLDQD
;
A
#
# COMPACT_ATOMS: atom_id res chain seq x y z
N MET A 1 9.19 -15.17 -8.17
CA MET A 1 8.50 -15.24 -6.86
C MET A 1 7.62 -16.48 -6.71
N ARG A 2 6.52 -16.63 -7.47
CA ARG A 2 5.69 -17.85 -7.38
C ARG A 2 6.46 -19.12 -7.78
N SER A 3 7.26 -19.05 -8.83
CA SER A 3 8.19 -20.13 -9.23
C SER A 3 9.25 -20.47 -8.18
N ALA A 4 9.52 -19.56 -7.25
CA ALA A 4 10.43 -19.76 -6.13
C ALA A 4 9.71 -20.24 -4.85
N GLY A 5 8.41 -20.57 -4.94
CA GLY A 5 7.61 -21.10 -3.82
C GLY A 5 6.94 -20.05 -2.93
N HIS A 6 7.03 -18.75 -3.26
CA HIS A 6 6.39 -17.71 -2.45
C HIS A 6 4.91 -17.53 -2.80
N ARG A 7 4.08 -17.33 -1.77
CA ARG A 7 2.71 -16.83 -1.92
C ARG A 7 2.75 -15.34 -2.30
N VAL A 8 2.11 -14.99 -3.41
CA VAL A 8 2.09 -13.61 -3.92
C VAL A 8 0.66 -13.19 -4.23
N THR A 9 0.25 -12.08 -3.62
CA THR A 9 -1.00 -11.39 -3.89
C THR A 9 -0.69 -10.05 -4.53
N ALA A 10 -1.26 -9.80 -5.70
CA ALA A 10 -1.26 -8.47 -6.32
C ALA A 10 -2.64 -7.87 -6.08
N ILE A 11 -2.69 -6.72 -5.38
CA ILE A 11 -3.93 -6.09 -4.95
C ILE A 11 -4.23 -4.93 -5.89
N ASP A 12 -5.42 -4.98 -6.50
CA ASP A 12 -6.00 -3.82 -7.16
C ASP A 12 -6.56 -2.87 -6.09
N LEU A 13 -5.94 -1.70 -5.97
CA LEU A 13 -6.43 -0.60 -5.13
C LEU A 13 -7.76 -0.04 -5.67
N ALA A 14 -8.45 0.77 -4.88
CA ALA A 14 -9.73 1.30 -5.33
C ALA A 14 -9.54 2.13 -6.61
N ALA A 15 -10.47 2.01 -7.55
CA ALA A 15 -10.39 2.58 -8.88
C ALA A 15 -9.16 2.19 -9.73
N SER A 16 -8.49 1.09 -9.39
CA SER A 16 -7.38 0.52 -10.18
C SER A 16 -7.72 -0.87 -10.73
N GLY A 17 -7.11 -1.23 -11.86
CA GLY A 17 -7.20 -2.59 -12.40
C GLY A 17 -8.64 -2.99 -12.71
N ILE A 18 -9.10 -4.11 -12.13
CA ILE A 18 -10.48 -4.60 -12.28
C ILE A 18 -11.41 -4.17 -11.13
N HIS A 19 -10.95 -3.29 -10.23
CA HIS A 19 -11.76 -2.82 -9.11
C HIS A 19 -12.99 -2.04 -9.63
N PRO A 20 -14.21 -2.28 -9.10
CA PRO A 20 -15.45 -1.74 -9.68
C PRO A 20 -15.66 -0.23 -9.46
N MET A 21 -15.13 0.35 -8.37
CA MET A 21 -15.16 1.80 -8.18
C MET A 21 -14.49 2.53 -9.33
N ARG A 22 -15.05 3.66 -9.74
CA ARG A 22 -14.44 4.61 -10.68
C ARG A 22 -13.59 5.63 -9.94
N LEU A 23 -12.67 6.26 -10.65
CA LEU A 23 -11.77 7.26 -10.05
C LEU A 23 -12.55 8.42 -9.43
N GLU A 24 -13.62 8.85 -10.09
CA GLU A 24 -14.49 9.95 -9.62
C GLU A 24 -15.20 9.63 -8.29
N GLU A 25 -15.31 8.34 -7.92
CA GLU A 25 -15.94 7.89 -6.68
C GLU A 25 -14.95 7.83 -5.50
N VAL A 26 -13.65 7.93 -5.78
CA VAL A 26 -12.59 7.88 -4.77
C VAL A 26 -12.14 9.32 -4.46
N THR A 27 -12.54 9.83 -3.30
CA THR A 27 -12.34 11.24 -2.93
C THR A 27 -11.19 11.46 -1.97
N ALA A 28 -10.74 10.39 -1.29
CA ALA A 28 -9.63 10.44 -0.36
C ALA A 28 -8.60 9.33 -0.62
N PHE A 29 -7.33 9.62 -0.30
CA PHE A 29 -6.26 8.63 -0.41
C PHE A 29 -6.46 7.40 0.49
N ALA A 30 -7.13 7.58 1.63
CA ALA A 30 -7.52 6.47 2.49
C ALA A 30 -8.48 5.50 1.78
N GLU A 31 -9.46 6.03 1.02
CA GLU A 31 -10.40 5.24 0.23
C GLU A 31 -9.69 4.51 -0.92
N TYR A 32 -8.76 5.21 -1.59
CA TYR A 32 -7.89 4.60 -2.61
C TYR A 32 -7.17 3.36 -2.06
N SER A 33 -6.67 3.45 -0.83
CA SER A 33 -5.87 2.41 -0.19
C SER A 33 -6.69 1.32 0.51
N THR A 34 -8.02 1.44 0.59
CA THR A 34 -8.90 0.52 1.34
C THR A 34 -8.67 -0.96 1.01
N PRO A 35 -8.56 -1.40 -0.27
CA PRO A 35 -8.35 -2.82 -0.56
C PRO A 35 -7.08 -3.41 0.06
N LEU A 36 -6.01 -2.61 0.19
CA LEU A 36 -4.80 -3.02 0.89
C LEU A 36 -5.02 -3.10 2.41
N MET A 37 -5.73 -2.13 2.99
CA MET A 37 -6.03 -2.11 4.42
C MET A 37 -6.91 -3.30 4.81
N ASP A 38 -7.93 -3.62 4.01
CA ASP A 38 -8.82 -4.76 4.23
C ASP A 38 -8.07 -6.08 4.12
N PHE A 39 -7.16 -6.20 3.14
CA PHE A 39 -6.29 -7.36 3.03
C PHE A 39 -5.43 -7.55 4.28
N LEU A 40 -4.76 -6.50 4.77
CA LEU A 40 -3.93 -6.57 5.97
C LEU A 40 -4.78 -6.90 7.21
N ALA A 41 -5.95 -6.28 7.36
CA ALA A 41 -6.88 -6.55 8.44
C ALA A 41 -7.30 -8.03 8.47
N SER A 42 -7.48 -8.65 7.29
CA SER A 42 -7.87 -10.06 7.15
C SER A 42 -6.77 -11.07 7.50
N LEU A 43 -5.50 -10.65 7.61
CA LEU A 43 -4.40 -11.56 7.94
C LEU A 43 -4.57 -12.12 9.38
N PRO A 44 -4.30 -13.42 9.58
CA PRO A 44 -4.27 -14.05 10.90
C PRO A 44 -3.37 -13.33 11.90
N LEU A 45 -3.70 -13.47 13.19
CA LEU A 45 -2.86 -12.92 14.25
C LEU A 45 -1.45 -13.54 14.20
N GLY A 46 -0.42 -12.69 14.26
CA GLY A 46 0.98 -13.10 14.20
C GLY A 46 1.51 -13.37 12.79
N GLU A 47 0.67 -13.28 11.74
CA GLU A 47 1.14 -13.31 10.36
C GLU A 47 1.62 -11.91 9.94
N SER A 48 2.84 -11.84 9.40
CA SER A 48 3.40 -10.64 8.80
C SER A 48 3.84 -10.91 7.36
N ILE A 49 3.82 -9.87 6.53
CA ILE A 49 4.10 -9.97 5.10
C ILE A 49 5.21 -9.03 4.65
N VAL A 50 5.78 -9.32 3.48
CA VAL A 50 6.59 -8.35 2.74
C VAL A 50 5.66 -7.53 1.86
N LEU A 51 5.63 -6.21 2.10
CA LEU A 51 4.83 -5.28 1.34
C LEU A 51 5.71 -4.58 0.30
N VAL A 52 5.27 -4.54 -0.95
CA VAL A 52 6.05 -3.95 -2.06
C VAL A 52 5.22 -2.88 -2.76
N GLY A 53 5.71 -1.64 -2.76
CA GLY A 53 5.08 -0.49 -3.40
C GLY A 53 5.88 -0.01 -4.60
N HIS A 54 5.19 0.35 -5.69
CA HIS A 54 5.78 0.92 -6.90
C HIS A 54 5.15 2.28 -7.22
N GLY A 55 5.98 3.28 -7.56
CA GLY A 55 5.52 4.63 -7.91
C GLY A 55 4.66 5.24 -6.81
N PHE A 56 3.50 5.76 -7.20
CA PHE A 56 2.52 6.35 -6.30
C PHE A 56 2.07 5.43 -5.16
N ARG A 57 2.08 4.10 -5.39
CA ARG A 57 1.64 3.12 -4.37
C ARG A 57 2.58 3.06 -3.16
N GLY A 58 3.77 3.65 -3.23
CA GLY A 58 4.63 3.84 -2.06
C GLY A 58 3.93 4.61 -0.93
N MET A 59 3.01 5.53 -1.26
CA MET A 59 2.19 6.21 -0.26
C MET A 59 1.23 5.24 0.47
N SER A 60 0.67 4.26 -0.24
CA SER A 60 -0.23 3.26 0.35
C SER A 60 0.54 2.28 1.24
N VAL A 61 1.81 2.01 0.89
CA VAL A 61 2.74 1.24 1.73
C VAL A 61 3.03 1.96 3.03
N ALA A 62 3.35 3.26 2.99
CA ALA A 62 3.58 4.05 4.20
C ALA A 62 2.34 4.08 5.10
N LEU A 63 1.14 4.27 4.52
CA LEU A 63 -0.12 4.21 5.27
C LEU A 63 -0.36 2.84 5.91
N ALA A 64 -0.02 1.75 5.22
CA ALA A 64 -0.13 0.39 5.75
C ALA A 64 0.82 0.16 6.92
N MET A 65 2.06 0.66 6.83
CA MET A 65 3.04 0.57 7.92
C MET A 65 2.60 1.35 9.15
N GLU A 66 1.96 2.51 8.99
CA GLU A 66 1.41 3.29 10.10
C GLU A 66 0.23 2.56 10.78
N ARG A 67 -0.65 1.94 9.99
CA ARG A 67 -1.89 1.33 10.51
C ARG A 67 -1.73 -0.10 11.02
N PHE A 68 -0.82 -0.87 10.44
CA PHE A 68 -0.61 -2.29 10.73
C PHE A 68 0.90 -2.62 10.85
N PRO A 69 1.67 -1.88 11.68
CA PRO A 69 3.11 -2.09 11.79
C PRO A 69 3.47 -3.53 12.16
N GLU A 70 2.64 -4.22 12.95
CA GLU A 70 2.82 -5.61 13.36
C GLU A 70 2.63 -6.63 12.23
N LYS A 71 1.95 -6.24 11.14
CA LYS A 71 1.67 -7.11 9.98
C LYS A 71 2.64 -6.90 8.82
N VAL A 72 3.55 -5.94 8.93
CA VAL A 72 4.54 -5.64 7.90
C VAL A 72 5.93 -6.07 8.39
N ALA A 73 6.42 -7.21 7.88
CA ALA A 73 7.76 -7.68 8.19
C ALA A 73 8.84 -6.80 7.55
N VAL A 74 8.62 -6.45 6.28
CA VAL A 74 9.51 -5.59 5.48
C VAL A 74 8.66 -4.81 4.49
N ALA A 75 8.94 -3.51 4.31
CA ALA A 75 8.40 -2.69 3.25
C ALA A 75 9.49 -2.41 2.20
N VAL A 76 9.18 -2.66 0.92
CA VAL A 76 10.07 -2.45 -0.21
C VAL A 76 9.49 -1.39 -1.13
N PHE A 77 10.24 -0.32 -1.36
CA PHE A 77 9.87 0.80 -2.22
C PHE A 77 10.64 0.71 -3.54
N VAL A 78 9.93 0.45 -4.64
CA VAL A 78 10.52 0.28 -5.98
C VAL A 78 10.17 1.50 -6.84
N ALA A 79 11.14 2.40 -7.05
CA ALA A 79 10.90 3.65 -7.78
C ALA A 79 9.61 4.35 -7.29
N ALA A 80 9.45 4.41 -5.97
CA ALA A 80 8.21 4.75 -5.30
C ALA A 80 8.40 5.90 -4.32
N PHE A 81 7.32 6.64 -4.05
CA PHE A 81 7.34 7.67 -3.00
C PHE A 81 7.53 7.01 -1.63
N MET A 82 8.59 7.41 -0.93
CA MET A 82 8.88 6.97 0.43
C MET A 82 8.74 8.18 1.36
N LEU A 83 7.62 8.22 2.09
CA LEU A 83 7.29 9.30 3.01
C LEU A 83 8.13 9.19 4.28
N ASP A 84 8.51 10.34 4.84
CA ASP A 84 9.04 10.44 6.20
C ASP A 84 7.91 10.80 7.20
N THR A 85 8.22 10.77 8.49
CA THR A 85 7.26 11.08 9.58
C THR A 85 7.30 12.55 10.03
N SER A 86 8.20 13.35 9.48
CA SER A 86 8.50 14.71 9.90
C SER A 86 7.85 15.76 9.00
N SER A 87 7.57 15.38 7.76
CA SER A 87 7.06 16.22 6.68
C SER A 87 5.59 15.91 6.41
N PRO A 88 4.79 16.89 5.93
CA PRO A 88 3.42 16.60 5.50
C PRO A 88 3.43 15.61 4.33
N PRO A 89 2.38 14.78 4.17
CA PRO A 89 2.37 13.77 3.10
C PRO A 89 2.47 14.33 1.68
N SER A 90 2.12 15.61 1.45
CA SER A 90 2.27 16.27 0.15
C SER A 90 3.72 16.54 -0.21
N TYR A 91 4.65 16.54 0.75
CA TYR A 91 6.04 16.95 0.54
C TYR A 91 6.73 16.18 -0.59
N VAL A 92 6.44 14.89 -0.75
CA VAL A 92 6.99 14.04 -1.82
C VAL A 92 6.49 14.40 -3.23
N LEU A 93 5.39 15.16 -3.33
CA LEU A 93 4.82 15.68 -4.56
C LEU A 93 5.31 17.11 -4.87
N ASP A 94 5.79 17.81 -3.84
CA ASP A 94 6.28 19.18 -3.93
C ASP A 94 7.78 19.24 -4.29
N GLN A 95 8.45 18.09 -4.40
CA GLN A 95 9.84 17.98 -4.83
C GLN A 95 9.94 17.88 -6.36
N ASP A 96 9.76 19.03 -7.02
CA ASP A 96 10.08 19.25 -8.44
C ASP A 96 11.19 20.31 -8.60
#